data_AF-A0AB33BVJ5-F1
#
_entry.id   AF-A0AB33BVJ5-F1
#
_cell.length_a   1.000
_cell.length_b   1.000
_cell.length_c   1.000
_cell.angle_alpha   90.00
_cell.angle_beta   90.00
_cell.angle_gamma   90.00
#
_symmetry.space_group_name_H-M   'P 1'
#
loop_
_entity.id
_entity.type
_entity.pdbx_description
1 polymer ?
#
loop_
_entity_poly.entity_id
_entity_poly.type
_entity_poly.pdbx_seq_one_letter_code
_entity_poly.pdbx_strand_id
1 'polypeptide(L)'
;MRERTLPIFAGTVLKDNQGNKRVGELNALAYLFEFLDAYKFDRDELENPQEDSEKLINASVLGLIFEKINGYKDGSFYTPSLITMYMCRETIRRAIVQKFNEVKGWNCQTLDDLYERIEDKKEANTIINSLKICDPAVGSGHFLVSALNEIIAIKSELRVLLDSSGKSLKDYRVEVRNDKLLVYDDEGSLFAYHPNNKEKHWVQQALFHEKQTIIEGCLFGVDINPNSVTICQLRLWIELLKNAYYREDGNLETLPNIDINIKCGNSLISRFALDVDVKQVLQKQKFSIEEYRNAVQTYRNAENKEQKREMETLIAKIKAGFSANLLISDPKKVKLYQISKSMTDIHARMLAKPAFVVTRIKKNGITSITRGTL
;
A
#
# COMPACT_ATOMS: atom_id res chain seq x y z
N MET A 1 -4.02 29.09 7.88
CA MET A 1 -5.29 29.05 7.11
C MET A 1 -6.46 29.72 7.83
N ARG A 2 -6.55 29.70 9.18
CA ARG A 2 -7.73 30.19 9.92
C ARG A 2 -8.08 31.68 9.74
N GLU A 3 -7.15 32.54 9.34
CA GLU A 3 -7.39 34.00 9.22
C GLU A 3 -7.27 34.52 7.77
N ARG A 4 -7.04 33.66 6.78
CA ARG A 4 -6.91 34.09 5.37
C ARG A 4 -8.25 34.03 4.68
N THR A 5 -8.61 35.07 3.94
CA THR A 5 -9.72 35.05 2.99
C THR A 5 -9.26 34.52 1.63
N LEU A 6 -10.16 33.89 0.91
CA LEU A 6 -9.98 33.43 -0.47
C LEU A 6 -11.14 33.96 -1.32
N PRO A 7 -10.85 34.47 -2.52
CA PRO A 7 -11.89 34.78 -3.48
C PRO A 7 -12.62 33.51 -3.89
N ILE A 8 -13.94 33.57 -3.91
CA ILE A 8 -14.78 32.48 -4.37
C ILE A 8 -14.55 32.32 -5.88
N PHE A 9 -14.29 31.08 -6.30
CA PHE A 9 -14.04 30.78 -7.70
C PHE A 9 -15.30 31.04 -8.54
N ALA A 10 -15.18 31.74 -9.67
CA ALA A 10 -16.32 32.08 -10.51
C ALA A 10 -17.11 30.85 -11.03
N GLY A 11 -16.45 29.70 -11.14
CA GLY A 11 -17.06 28.41 -11.46
C GLY A 11 -17.56 27.61 -10.27
N THR A 12 -17.71 28.22 -9.08
CA THR A 12 -18.11 27.51 -7.86
C THR A 12 -19.50 26.85 -7.98
N VAL A 13 -19.68 25.76 -7.24
CA VAL A 13 -20.96 25.09 -7.02
C VAL A 13 -21.82 25.79 -5.96
N LEU A 14 -21.21 26.67 -5.16
CA LEU A 14 -21.88 27.39 -4.08
C LEU A 14 -22.93 28.35 -4.62
N LYS A 15 -24.12 28.29 -4.02
CA LYS A 15 -25.25 29.17 -4.33
C LYS A 15 -25.54 30.10 -3.16
N ASP A 16 -25.99 31.32 -3.45
CA ASP A 16 -26.55 32.22 -2.45
C ASP A 16 -28.00 31.85 -2.09
N ASN A 17 -28.61 32.60 -1.17
CA ASN A 17 -29.97 32.38 -0.71
C ASN A 17 -31.05 32.56 -1.80
N GLN A 18 -30.66 33.12 -2.96
CA GLN A 18 -31.52 33.33 -4.13
C GLN A 18 -31.26 32.27 -5.22
N GLY A 19 -30.34 31.34 -4.99
CA GLY A 19 -29.99 30.27 -5.93
C GLY A 19 -28.96 30.67 -6.99
N ASN A 20 -28.42 31.89 -6.94
CA ASN A 20 -27.39 32.37 -7.87
C ASN A 20 -25.99 31.92 -7.41
N LYS A 21 -25.01 31.88 -8.33
CA LYS A 21 -23.62 31.56 -7.98
C LYS A 21 -23.08 32.56 -6.97
N ARG A 22 -22.50 32.05 -5.88
CA ARG A 22 -21.92 32.87 -4.83
C ARG A 22 -20.69 33.61 -5.35
N VAL A 23 -20.58 34.89 -4.99
CA VAL A 23 -19.47 35.79 -5.37
C VAL A 23 -18.92 36.49 -4.13
N GLY A 24 -17.66 36.94 -4.20
CA GLY A 24 -16.98 37.64 -3.10
C GLY A 24 -15.82 36.85 -2.51
N GLU A 25 -15.49 37.13 -1.26
CA GLU A 25 -14.44 36.43 -0.52
C GLU A 25 -15.01 35.73 0.71
N LEU A 26 -14.47 34.56 1.03
CA LEU A 26 -14.79 33.79 2.22
C LEU A 26 -13.51 33.47 2.99
N ASN A 27 -13.64 33.25 4.29
CA ASN A 27 -12.55 32.62 5.04
C ASN A 27 -12.14 31.31 4.37
N ALA A 28 -10.85 31.07 4.19
CA ALA A 28 -10.34 29.94 3.42
C ALA A 28 -10.88 28.59 3.91
N LEU A 29 -11.00 28.42 5.23
CA LEU A 29 -11.48 27.17 5.82
C LEU A 29 -13.00 27.02 5.65
N ALA A 30 -13.75 28.11 5.84
CA ALA A 30 -15.19 28.14 5.62
C ALA A 30 -15.52 27.87 4.14
N TYR A 31 -14.79 28.50 3.22
CA TYR A 31 -14.96 28.26 1.79
C TYR A 31 -14.71 26.80 1.44
N LEU A 32 -13.65 26.19 1.98
CA LEU A 32 -13.34 24.79 1.74
C LEU A 32 -14.45 23.87 2.25
N PHE A 33 -14.93 24.06 3.48
CA PHE A 33 -16.01 23.24 4.04
C PHE A 33 -17.31 23.41 3.29
N GLU A 34 -17.75 24.65 3.05
CA GLU A 34 -18.98 24.89 2.27
C GLU A 34 -18.87 24.28 0.87
N PHE A 35 -17.72 24.42 0.21
CA PHE A 35 -17.50 23.84 -1.12
C PHE A 35 -17.61 22.32 -1.09
N LEU A 36 -17.00 21.65 -0.11
CA LEU A 36 -17.08 20.19 0.02
C LEU A 36 -18.51 19.75 0.37
N ASP A 37 -19.18 20.42 1.30
CA ASP A 37 -20.56 20.11 1.72
C ASP A 37 -21.58 20.23 0.59
N ALA A 38 -21.27 21.01 -0.45
CA ALA A 38 -22.11 21.11 -1.65
C ALA A 38 -22.09 19.84 -2.53
N TYR A 39 -21.16 18.91 -2.28
CA TYR A 39 -21.06 17.61 -2.96
C TYR A 39 -21.57 16.48 -2.07
N LYS A 40 -22.12 15.44 -2.70
CA LYS A 40 -22.50 14.20 -2.03
C LYS A 40 -21.33 13.23 -2.11
N PHE A 41 -20.78 12.85 -0.96
CA PHE A 41 -19.73 11.83 -0.86
C PHE A 41 -20.28 10.41 -0.70
N ASP A 42 -21.59 10.29 -0.49
CA ASP A 42 -22.27 9.04 -0.29
C ASP A 42 -23.66 9.07 -0.93
N ARG A 43 -23.90 8.17 -1.89
CA ARG A 43 -25.19 7.57 -2.23
C ARG A 43 -24.97 6.31 -3.08
N ASP A 44 -25.69 5.26 -2.69
CA ASP A 44 -25.95 4.08 -3.49
C ASP A 44 -26.63 4.48 -4.82
N GLU A 45 -26.03 4.06 -5.94
CA GLU A 45 -26.41 4.45 -7.31
C GLU A 45 -27.76 3.86 -7.80
N LEU A 46 -28.61 3.35 -6.91
CA LEU A 46 -29.74 2.51 -7.31
C LEU A 46 -31.12 3.17 -7.26
N GLU A 47 -31.28 4.40 -6.76
CA GLU A 47 -32.62 5.01 -6.66
C GLU A 47 -32.99 6.08 -7.69
N ASN A 48 -32.08 6.70 -8.46
CA ASN A 48 -32.45 7.47 -9.68
C ASN A 48 -31.21 7.99 -10.45
N PRO A 49 -30.92 7.54 -11.69
CA PRO A 49 -29.70 7.92 -12.43
C PRO A 49 -29.68 9.36 -13.00
N GLN A 50 -30.82 10.07 -13.03
CA GLN A 50 -30.98 11.25 -13.90
C GLN A 50 -30.78 12.62 -13.23
N GLU A 51 -30.68 12.74 -11.90
CA GLU A 51 -30.62 14.06 -11.24
C GLU A 51 -29.38 14.36 -10.37
N ASP A 52 -28.54 13.37 -10.02
CA ASP A 52 -27.50 13.54 -8.99
C ASP A 52 -26.04 13.28 -9.44
N SER A 53 -25.78 12.97 -10.72
CA SER A 53 -24.44 12.57 -11.17
C SER A 53 -23.38 13.69 -11.12
N GLU A 54 -23.78 14.96 -11.20
CA GLU A 54 -22.84 16.09 -11.24
C GLU A 54 -22.19 16.41 -9.88
N LYS A 55 -22.77 15.93 -8.78
CA LYS A 55 -22.33 16.26 -7.41
C LYS A 55 -21.73 15.10 -6.64
N LEU A 56 -21.60 13.92 -7.24
CA LEU A 56 -21.12 12.73 -6.57
C LEU A 56 -19.59 12.63 -6.67
N ILE A 57 -18.92 12.61 -5.51
CA ILE A 57 -17.46 12.40 -5.46
C ILE A 57 -17.21 10.94 -5.09
N ASN A 58 -16.99 10.10 -6.10
CA ASN A 58 -16.54 8.72 -5.92
C ASN A 58 -15.01 8.62 -5.93
N ALA A 59 -14.48 7.45 -5.55
CA ALA A 59 -13.05 7.20 -5.62
C ALA A 59 -12.49 7.43 -7.03
N SER A 60 -13.27 7.18 -8.10
CA SER A 60 -12.89 7.45 -9.49
C SER A 60 -12.65 8.95 -9.76
N VAL A 61 -13.40 9.86 -9.13
CA VAL A 61 -13.18 11.31 -9.19
C VAL A 61 -11.80 11.70 -8.64
N LEU A 62 -11.32 11.06 -7.57
CA LEU A 62 -9.94 11.28 -7.08
C LEU A 62 -8.89 10.90 -8.12
N GLY A 63 -9.16 9.85 -8.91
CA GLY A 63 -8.32 9.46 -10.04
C GLY A 63 -8.28 10.55 -11.12
N LEU A 64 -9.44 11.08 -11.49
CA LEU A 64 -9.55 12.17 -12.48
C LEU A 64 -8.92 13.48 -12.00
N ILE A 65 -9.08 13.83 -10.72
CA ILE A 65 -8.41 14.99 -10.11
C ILE A 65 -6.89 14.82 -10.18
N PHE A 66 -6.38 13.62 -9.88
CA PHE A 66 -4.96 13.32 -9.96
C PHE A 66 -4.38 13.49 -11.37
N GLU A 67 -5.04 12.91 -12.38
CA GLU A 67 -4.62 13.06 -13.78
C GLU A 67 -4.52 14.53 -14.19
N LYS A 68 -5.53 15.33 -13.81
CA LYS A 68 -5.57 16.76 -14.13
C LYS A 68 -4.49 17.56 -13.42
N ILE A 69 -4.15 17.22 -12.18
CA ILE A 69 -3.11 17.92 -11.40
C ILE A 69 -1.70 17.62 -11.94
N ASN A 70 -1.43 16.37 -12.34
CA ASN A 70 -0.11 15.97 -12.85
C ASN A 70 0.07 16.19 -14.36
N GLY A 71 -1.00 16.41 -15.10
CA GLY A 71 -0.96 16.87 -16.49
C GLY A 71 -0.34 15.87 -17.48
N TYR A 72 -0.69 14.59 -17.40
CA TYR A 72 -0.27 13.46 -18.27
C TYR A 72 1.25 13.27 -18.51
N LYS A 73 2.11 14.17 -18.03
CA LYS A 73 3.55 14.21 -18.31
C LYS A 73 4.29 12.99 -17.77
N ASP A 74 3.76 12.35 -16.73
CA ASP A 74 4.38 11.20 -16.07
C ASP A 74 3.77 9.85 -16.52
N GLY A 75 2.95 9.82 -17.59
CA GLY A 75 2.29 8.58 -18.05
C GLY A 75 1.21 8.07 -17.08
N SER A 76 0.67 8.96 -16.24
CA SER A 76 -0.43 8.70 -15.33
C SER A 76 -1.74 8.53 -16.10
N PHE A 77 -2.00 7.32 -16.60
CA PHE A 77 -3.27 6.97 -17.24
C PHE A 77 -4.13 6.15 -16.27
N TYR A 78 -5.35 6.61 -16.03
CA TYR A 78 -6.33 5.90 -15.25
C TYR A 78 -6.83 4.67 -16.02
N THR A 79 -6.71 3.50 -15.40
CA THR A 79 -7.29 2.27 -15.96
C THR A 79 -8.81 2.30 -15.77
N PRO A 80 -9.63 2.12 -16.82
CA PRO A 80 -11.07 2.11 -16.69
C PRO A 80 -11.55 1.03 -15.69
N SER A 81 -12.57 1.36 -14.89
CA SER A 81 -13.06 0.48 -13.82
C SER A 81 -13.54 -0.89 -14.28
N LEU A 82 -14.10 -0.96 -15.50
CA LEU A 82 -14.49 -2.24 -16.10
C LEU A 82 -13.29 -3.18 -16.29
N ILE A 83 -12.14 -2.61 -16.67
CA ILE A 83 -10.91 -3.37 -16.93
C ILE A 83 -10.27 -3.83 -15.62
N THR A 84 -10.15 -2.96 -14.62
CA THR A 84 -9.59 -3.36 -13.30
C THR A 84 -10.47 -4.42 -12.64
N MET A 85 -11.79 -4.24 -12.63
CA MET A 85 -12.73 -5.20 -12.09
C MET A 85 -12.61 -6.56 -12.79
N TYR A 86 -12.59 -6.59 -14.13
CA TYR A 86 -12.43 -7.83 -14.88
C TYR A 86 -11.10 -8.53 -14.58
N MET A 87 -9.99 -7.79 -14.56
CA MET A 87 -8.67 -8.35 -14.26
C MET A 87 -8.63 -8.95 -12.86
N CYS A 88 -9.13 -8.23 -11.84
CA CYS A 88 -9.20 -8.73 -10.47
C CYS A 88 -10.09 -9.97 -10.36
N ARG A 89 -11.28 -9.94 -10.95
CA ARG A 89 -12.24 -11.05 -11.01
C ARG A 89 -11.61 -12.34 -11.53
N GLU A 90 -10.89 -12.28 -12.64
CA GLU A 90 -10.29 -13.47 -13.26
C GLU A 90 -9.04 -13.95 -12.52
N THR A 91 -8.20 -13.03 -12.05
CA THR A 91 -6.90 -13.38 -11.46
C THR A 91 -7.02 -13.82 -10.00
N ILE A 92 -7.80 -13.11 -9.19
CA ILE A 92 -7.88 -13.36 -7.74
C ILE A 92 -8.64 -14.66 -7.45
N ARG A 93 -9.72 -14.96 -8.19
CA ARG A 93 -10.42 -16.25 -8.07
C ARG A 93 -9.47 -17.43 -8.28
N ARG A 94 -8.68 -17.40 -9.36
CA ARG A 94 -7.69 -18.44 -9.66
C ARG A 94 -6.59 -18.51 -8.61
N ALA A 95 -6.09 -17.35 -8.16
CA ALA A 95 -5.05 -17.28 -7.14
C ALA A 95 -5.52 -17.88 -5.80
N ILE A 96 -6.77 -17.66 -5.41
CA ILE A 96 -7.36 -18.26 -4.21
C ILE A 96 -7.44 -19.79 -4.36
N VAL A 97 -7.98 -20.31 -5.47
CA VAL A 97 -8.02 -21.75 -5.74
C VAL A 97 -6.63 -22.38 -5.67
N GLN A 98 -5.65 -21.78 -6.35
CA GLN A 98 -4.27 -22.23 -6.29
C GLN A 98 -3.73 -22.23 -4.86
N LYS A 99 -4.01 -21.18 -4.08
CA LYS A 99 -3.55 -21.07 -2.69
C LYS A 99 -4.09 -22.17 -1.80
N PHE A 100 -5.37 -22.52 -1.95
CA PHE A 100 -5.97 -23.64 -1.23
C PHE A 100 -5.34 -24.98 -1.64
N ASN A 101 -5.12 -25.21 -2.94
CA ASN A 101 -4.47 -26.42 -3.42
C ASN A 101 -3.03 -26.55 -2.88
N GLU A 102 -2.27 -25.46 -2.82
CA GLU A 102 -0.92 -25.43 -2.25
C GLU A 102 -0.90 -25.75 -0.74
N VAL A 103 -1.83 -25.19 0.03
CA VAL A 103 -1.85 -25.33 1.50
C VAL A 103 -2.48 -26.66 1.94
N LYS A 104 -3.55 -27.10 1.27
CA LYS A 104 -4.35 -28.26 1.68
C LYS A 104 -4.03 -29.53 0.88
N GLY A 105 -3.26 -29.43 -0.20
CA GLY A 105 -3.01 -30.56 -1.11
C GLY A 105 -4.26 -30.99 -1.89
N TRP A 106 -5.22 -30.08 -2.07
CA TRP A 106 -6.44 -30.33 -2.84
C TRP A 106 -6.19 -30.23 -4.35
N ASN A 107 -7.20 -30.62 -5.13
CA ASN A 107 -7.21 -30.50 -6.59
C ASN A 107 -8.49 -29.79 -7.08
N CYS A 108 -8.84 -28.69 -6.42
CA CYS A 108 -9.98 -27.86 -6.79
C CYS A 108 -9.64 -27.07 -8.06
N GLN A 109 -10.62 -26.91 -8.96
CA GLN A 109 -10.48 -26.14 -10.20
C GLN A 109 -11.27 -24.83 -10.13
N THR A 110 -12.33 -24.80 -9.34
CA THR A 110 -13.27 -23.68 -9.22
C THR A 110 -13.46 -23.25 -7.76
N LEU A 111 -14.12 -22.10 -7.56
CA LEU A 111 -14.54 -21.68 -6.23
C LEU A 111 -15.66 -22.59 -5.67
N ASP A 112 -16.50 -23.15 -6.53
CA ASP A 112 -17.55 -24.09 -6.11
C ASP A 112 -16.92 -25.36 -5.51
N ASP A 113 -15.86 -25.89 -6.13
CA ASP A 113 -15.10 -27.03 -5.58
C ASP A 113 -14.51 -26.69 -4.19
N LEU A 114 -14.09 -25.44 -3.98
CA LEU A 114 -13.64 -25.00 -2.67
C LEU A 114 -14.79 -24.91 -1.68
N TYR A 115 -15.90 -24.32 -2.08
CA TYR A 115 -17.09 -24.17 -1.24
C TYR A 115 -17.57 -25.53 -0.69
N GLU A 116 -17.58 -26.56 -1.53
CA GLU A 116 -17.97 -27.92 -1.13
C GLU A 116 -16.98 -28.60 -0.18
N ARG A 117 -15.69 -28.23 -0.22
CA ARG A 117 -14.63 -28.83 0.60
C ARG A 117 -14.28 -28.07 1.86
N ILE A 118 -14.65 -26.79 1.98
CA ILE A 118 -14.35 -25.98 3.15
C ILE A 118 -15.22 -26.44 4.33
N GLU A 119 -14.58 -27.13 5.27
CA GLU A 119 -15.20 -27.51 6.56
C GLU A 119 -14.90 -26.45 7.64
N ASP A 120 -13.62 -26.08 7.79
CA ASP A 120 -13.18 -25.05 8.74
C ASP A 120 -13.13 -23.68 8.07
N LYS A 121 -14.16 -22.87 8.36
CA LYS A 121 -14.28 -21.50 7.85
C LYS A 121 -13.21 -20.57 8.39
N LYS A 122 -12.71 -20.77 9.61
CA LYS A 122 -11.67 -19.92 10.22
C LYS A 122 -10.33 -20.18 9.54
N GLU A 123 -10.00 -21.46 9.33
CA GLU A 123 -8.81 -21.85 8.57
C GLU A 123 -8.89 -21.31 7.14
N ALA A 124 -10.01 -21.49 6.45
CA ALA A 124 -10.22 -20.99 5.09
C ALA A 124 -10.09 -19.45 5.00
N ASN A 125 -10.68 -18.71 5.94
CA ASN A 125 -10.50 -17.26 6.05
C ASN A 125 -9.01 -16.88 6.19
N THR A 126 -8.28 -17.60 7.04
CA THR A 126 -6.85 -17.41 7.27
C THR A 126 -6.02 -17.68 6.01
N ILE A 127 -6.35 -18.72 5.25
CA ILE A 127 -5.69 -19.05 3.97
C ILE A 127 -5.86 -17.90 2.98
N ILE A 128 -7.07 -17.36 2.83
CA ILE A 128 -7.32 -16.21 1.95
C ILE A 128 -6.53 -14.97 2.44
N ASN A 129 -6.50 -14.72 3.75
CA ASN A 129 -5.75 -13.61 4.36
C ASN A 129 -4.22 -13.76 4.27
N SER A 130 -3.74 -14.93 3.85
CA SER A 130 -2.32 -15.17 3.55
C SER A 130 -1.91 -14.73 2.15
N LEU A 131 -2.87 -14.47 1.24
CA LEU A 131 -2.59 -14.02 -0.12
C LEU A 131 -1.83 -12.70 -0.11
N LYS A 132 -0.92 -12.51 -1.08
CA LYS A 132 -0.14 -11.28 -1.25
C LYS A 132 -0.30 -10.80 -2.69
N ILE A 133 -0.83 -9.59 -2.86
CA ILE A 133 -1.05 -8.92 -4.14
C ILE A 133 -0.17 -7.68 -4.16
N CYS A 134 0.65 -7.54 -5.20
CA CYS A 134 1.55 -6.40 -5.36
C CYS A 134 1.30 -5.70 -6.70
N ASP A 135 1.03 -4.41 -6.65
CA ASP A 135 0.97 -3.54 -7.83
C ASP A 135 2.26 -2.69 -7.93
N PRO A 136 3.18 -3.00 -8.87
CA PRO A 136 4.49 -2.34 -8.95
C PRO A 136 4.45 -0.96 -9.63
N ALA A 137 3.28 -0.50 -10.10
CA ALA A 137 3.05 0.82 -10.68
C ALA A 137 1.65 1.31 -10.28
N VAL A 138 1.43 1.39 -8.97
CA VAL A 138 0.09 1.44 -8.38
C VAL A 138 -0.74 2.68 -8.74
N GLY A 139 -0.09 3.76 -9.16
CA GLY A 139 -0.75 4.99 -9.53
C GLY A 139 -1.71 5.46 -8.43
N SER A 140 -2.96 5.75 -8.81
CA SER A 140 -3.99 6.19 -7.87
C SER A 140 -4.57 5.08 -6.97
N GLY A 141 -4.13 3.83 -7.11
CA GLY A 141 -4.57 2.70 -6.29
C GLY A 141 -5.87 2.03 -6.70
N HIS A 142 -6.35 2.27 -7.93
CA HIS A 142 -7.63 1.72 -8.39
C HIS A 142 -7.63 0.19 -8.40
N PHE A 143 -6.57 -0.43 -8.93
CA PHE A 143 -6.44 -1.89 -8.98
C PHE A 143 -6.47 -2.53 -7.59
N LEU A 144 -5.81 -1.93 -6.59
CA LEU A 144 -5.81 -2.45 -5.22
C LEU A 144 -7.20 -2.38 -4.57
N VAL A 145 -8.00 -1.36 -4.87
CA VAL A 145 -9.40 -1.29 -4.40
C VAL A 145 -10.27 -2.33 -5.10
N SER A 146 -10.13 -2.50 -6.42
CA SER A 146 -10.82 -3.57 -7.15
C SER A 146 -10.46 -4.95 -6.59
N ALA A 147 -9.18 -5.16 -6.25
CA ALA A 147 -8.72 -6.39 -5.63
C ALA A 147 -9.29 -6.60 -4.22
N LEU A 148 -9.33 -5.56 -3.39
CA LEU A 148 -9.98 -5.59 -2.07
C LEU A 148 -11.45 -6.04 -2.19
N ASN A 149 -12.20 -5.37 -3.06
CA ASN A 149 -13.62 -5.63 -3.24
C ASN A 149 -13.87 -7.06 -3.72
N GLU A 150 -13.06 -7.55 -4.66
CA GLU A 150 -13.16 -8.91 -5.17
C GLU A 150 -12.84 -9.97 -4.08
N ILE A 151 -11.82 -9.75 -3.24
CA ILE A 151 -11.52 -10.68 -2.14
C ILE A 151 -12.69 -10.75 -1.15
N ILE A 152 -13.30 -9.61 -0.79
CA ILE A 152 -14.46 -9.60 0.12
C ILE A 152 -15.65 -10.34 -0.50
N ALA A 153 -15.93 -10.13 -1.78
CA ALA A 153 -16.99 -10.84 -2.49
C ALA A 153 -16.75 -12.36 -2.51
N ILE A 154 -15.53 -12.80 -2.80
CA ILE A 154 -15.17 -14.23 -2.76
C ILE A 154 -15.30 -14.80 -1.34
N LYS A 155 -14.92 -14.05 -0.30
CA LYS A 155 -15.12 -14.47 1.10
C LYS A 155 -16.60 -14.65 1.43
N SER A 156 -17.48 -13.80 0.92
CA SER A 156 -18.94 -13.94 1.06
C SER A 156 -19.45 -15.18 0.30
N GLU A 157 -19.03 -15.36 -0.96
CA GLU A 157 -19.37 -16.51 -1.82
C GLU A 157 -19.00 -17.85 -1.14
N LEU A 158 -17.79 -17.93 -0.59
CA LEU A 158 -17.31 -19.11 0.14
C LEU A 158 -17.88 -19.23 1.58
N ARG A 159 -18.68 -18.26 2.04
CA ARG A 159 -19.22 -18.16 3.41
C ARG A 159 -18.14 -18.14 4.51
N VAL A 160 -16.98 -17.60 4.18
CA VAL A 160 -15.81 -17.41 5.08
C VAL A 160 -15.57 -15.94 5.41
N LEU A 161 -16.51 -15.05 5.10
CA LEU A 161 -16.56 -13.70 5.67
C LEU A 161 -17.06 -13.81 7.11
N LEU A 162 -16.15 -13.63 8.07
CA LEU A 162 -16.38 -13.87 9.49
C LEU A 162 -16.25 -12.57 10.30
N ASP A 163 -16.93 -12.51 11.44
CA ASP A 163 -16.67 -11.51 12.46
C ASP A 163 -15.44 -11.88 13.33
N SER A 164 -15.14 -11.03 14.32
CA SER A 164 -14.04 -11.23 15.27
C SER A 164 -14.18 -12.48 16.16
N SER A 165 -15.40 -13.01 16.35
CA SER A 165 -15.66 -14.25 17.09
C SER A 165 -15.57 -15.51 16.20
N GLY A 166 -15.59 -15.32 14.88
CA GLY A 166 -15.66 -16.36 13.87
C GLY A 166 -17.08 -16.71 13.39
N LYS A 167 -18.08 -15.91 13.75
CA LYS A 167 -19.45 -16.04 13.23
C LYS A 167 -19.47 -15.58 11.78
N SER A 168 -20.03 -16.41 10.91
CA SER A 168 -20.14 -16.15 9.47
C SER A 168 -21.29 -15.19 9.16
N LEU A 169 -21.04 -14.22 8.27
CA LEU A 169 -22.04 -13.33 7.68
C LEU A 169 -22.84 -14.06 6.56
N LYS A 170 -23.26 -15.29 6.82
CA LYS A 170 -23.88 -16.18 5.83
C LYS A 170 -25.22 -15.66 5.29
N ASP A 171 -25.90 -14.81 6.07
CA ASP A 171 -27.21 -14.24 5.75
C ASP A 171 -27.07 -12.94 4.93
N TYR A 172 -25.83 -12.53 4.63
CA TYR A 172 -25.52 -11.38 3.78
C TYR A 172 -24.76 -11.81 2.53
N ARG A 173 -25.21 -11.32 1.37
CA ARG A 173 -24.54 -11.54 0.09
C ARG A 173 -23.76 -10.30 -0.30
N VAL A 174 -22.49 -10.47 -0.63
CA VAL A 174 -21.63 -9.38 -1.10
C VAL A 174 -21.31 -9.57 -2.58
N GLU A 175 -21.53 -8.52 -3.38
CA GLU A 175 -21.26 -8.51 -4.82
C GLU A 175 -20.47 -7.27 -5.22
N VAL A 176 -19.65 -7.39 -6.27
CA VAL A 176 -19.02 -6.23 -6.91
C VAL A 176 -19.81 -5.85 -8.16
N ARG A 177 -20.33 -4.62 -8.20
CA ARG A 177 -20.99 -4.04 -9.39
C ARG A 177 -20.43 -2.65 -9.65
N ASN A 178 -20.06 -2.36 -10.90
CA ASN A 178 -19.44 -1.10 -11.30
C ASN A 178 -18.26 -0.70 -10.39
N ASP A 179 -17.42 -1.68 -10.03
CA ASP A 179 -16.29 -1.53 -9.11
C ASP A 179 -16.64 -1.09 -7.68
N LYS A 180 -17.92 -1.16 -7.30
CA LYS A 180 -18.40 -0.93 -5.93
C LYS A 180 -18.79 -2.24 -5.27
N LEU A 181 -18.48 -2.34 -3.98
CA LEU A 181 -18.92 -3.42 -3.13
C LEU A 181 -20.35 -3.14 -2.65
N LEU A 182 -21.29 -4.00 -3.02
CA LEU A 182 -22.69 -3.95 -2.61
C LEU A 182 -22.97 -5.12 -1.67
N VAL A 183 -23.63 -4.84 -0.56
CA VAL A 183 -24.00 -5.84 0.45
C VAL A 183 -25.51 -5.92 0.50
N TYR A 184 -26.06 -7.13 0.35
CA TYR A 184 -27.49 -7.40 0.42
C TYR A 184 -27.78 -8.30 1.62
N ASP A 185 -28.94 -8.11 2.25
CA ASP A 185 -29.48 -9.06 3.22
C ASP A 185 -30.13 -10.27 2.52
N ASP A 186 -30.70 -11.18 3.31
CA ASP A 186 -31.38 -12.40 2.87
C ASP A 186 -32.68 -12.13 2.11
N GLU A 187 -33.34 -11.00 2.39
CA GLU A 187 -34.49 -10.48 1.64
C GLU A 187 -34.10 -9.85 0.29
N GLY A 188 -32.79 -9.65 0.05
CA GLY A 188 -32.25 -9.04 -1.17
C GLY A 188 -32.28 -7.51 -1.17
N SER A 189 -32.55 -6.90 -0.02
CA SER A 189 -32.49 -5.45 0.17
C SER A 189 -31.05 -4.99 0.39
N LEU A 190 -30.74 -3.77 -0.06
CA LEU A 190 -29.41 -3.21 0.09
C LEU A 190 -29.13 -2.87 1.56
N PHE A 191 -27.97 -3.30 2.05
CA PHE A 191 -27.53 -3.05 3.41
C PHE A 191 -27.32 -1.55 3.64
N ALA A 192 -28.07 -1.00 4.59
CA ALA A 192 -27.88 0.35 5.09
C ALA A 192 -27.47 0.31 6.57
N TYR A 193 -26.35 0.97 6.91
CA TYR A 193 -25.85 1.00 8.28
C TYR A 193 -26.79 1.78 9.22
N HIS A 194 -27.17 1.16 10.33
CA HIS A 194 -27.97 1.78 11.39
C HIS A 194 -27.32 1.50 12.75
N PRO A 195 -26.65 2.50 13.38
CA PRO A 195 -25.90 2.29 14.62
C PRO A 195 -26.70 1.69 15.77
N ASN A 196 -27.99 2.02 15.87
CA ASN A 196 -28.88 1.56 16.94
C ASN A 196 -29.37 0.12 16.75
N ASN A 197 -29.16 -0.48 15.57
CA ASN A 197 -29.52 -1.87 15.30
C ASN A 197 -28.29 -2.75 15.51
N LYS A 198 -28.35 -3.65 16.51
CA LYS A 198 -27.23 -4.53 16.88
C LYS A 198 -26.72 -5.40 15.74
N GLU A 199 -27.61 -5.92 14.90
CA GLU A 199 -27.24 -6.78 13.78
C GLU A 199 -26.54 -5.97 12.68
N LYS A 200 -27.13 -4.84 12.28
CA LYS A 200 -26.52 -3.95 11.29
C LYS A 200 -25.18 -3.39 11.78
N HIS A 201 -25.08 -3.13 13.08
CA HIS A 201 -23.83 -2.74 13.72
C HIS A 201 -22.77 -3.83 13.62
N TRP A 202 -23.13 -5.07 13.94
CA TRP A 202 -22.27 -6.23 13.84
C TRP A 202 -21.76 -6.48 12.41
N VAL A 203 -22.62 -6.39 11.40
CA VAL A 203 -22.22 -6.53 9.98
C VAL A 203 -21.23 -5.45 9.59
N GLN A 204 -21.49 -4.20 9.98
CA GLN A 204 -20.60 -3.06 9.72
C GLN A 204 -19.21 -3.31 10.32
N GLN A 205 -19.13 -3.76 11.58
CA GLN A 205 -17.88 -4.11 12.25
C GLN A 205 -17.13 -5.22 11.53
N ALA A 206 -17.81 -6.31 11.17
CA ALA A 206 -17.17 -7.43 10.49
C ALA A 206 -16.60 -7.02 9.12
N LEU A 207 -17.33 -6.23 8.33
CA LEU A 207 -16.85 -5.70 7.04
C LEU A 207 -15.63 -4.79 7.24
N PHE A 208 -15.65 -3.91 8.25
CA PHE A 208 -14.52 -3.04 8.56
C PHE A 208 -13.27 -3.84 8.88
N HIS A 209 -13.35 -4.79 9.81
CA HIS A 209 -12.18 -5.57 10.24
C HIS A 209 -11.64 -6.48 9.13
N GLU A 210 -12.51 -7.05 8.30
CA GLU A 210 -12.05 -7.87 7.18
C GLU A 210 -11.37 -6.98 6.12
N LYS A 211 -11.94 -5.82 5.76
CA LYS A 211 -11.28 -4.87 4.86
C LYS A 211 -9.94 -4.41 5.42
N GLN A 212 -9.89 -4.07 6.70
CA GLN A 212 -8.66 -3.70 7.40
C GLN A 212 -7.61 -4.81 7.28
N THR A 213 -7.99 -6.06 7.56
CA THR A 213 -7.09 -7.22 7.48
C THR A 213 -6.51 -7.40 6.09
N ILE A 214 -7.34 -7.24 5.04
CA ILE A 214 -6.89 -7.37 3.66
C ILE A 214 -5.97 -6.20 3.26
N ILE A 215 -6.33 -4.97 3.59
CA ILE A 215 -5.51 -3.78 3.27
C ILE A 215 -4.14 -3.88 3.95
N GLU A 216 -4.11 -4.27 5.23
CA GLU A 216 -2.89 -4.38 6.01
C GLU A 216 -2.06 -5.63 5.67
N GLY A 217 -2.71 -6.74 5.38
CA GLY A 217 -2.06 -8.04 5.22
C GLY A 217 -1.74 -8.39 3.79
N CYS A 218 -2.62 -8.04 2.85
CA CYS A 218 -2.65 -8.66 1.52
C CYS A 218 -2.24 -7.71 0.39
N LEU A 219 -2.50 -6.40 0.52
CA LEU A 219 -2.32 -5.44 -0.56
C LEU A 219 -1.02 -4.66 -0.41
N PHE A 220 -0.22 -4.66 -1.47
CA PHE A 220 1.07 -3.97 -1.56
C PHE A 220 1.15 -3.16 -2.86
N GLY A 221 1.81 -2.01 -2.81
CA GLY A 221 1.91 -1.11 -3.97
C GLY A 221 3.21 -0.34 -4.00
N VAL A 222 3.74 -0.12 -5.20
CA VAL A 222 4.90 0.74 -5.44
C VAL A 222 4.59 1.71 -6.57
N ASP A 223 4.96 2.98 -6.40
CA ASP A 223 4.94 3.96 -7.48
C ASP A 223 6.18 4.86 -7.41
N ILE A 224 6.66 5.33 -8.56
CA ILE A 224 7.80 6.25 -8.61
C ILE A 224 7.41 7.66 -8.20
N ASN A 225 6.15 8.05 -8.39
CA ASN A 225 5.63 9.36 -8.05
C ASN A 225 5.08 9.35 -6.61
N PRO A 226 5.64 10.16 -5.70
CA PRO A 226 5.17 10.22 -4.31
C PRO A 226 3.70 10.67 -4.19
N ASN A 227 3.18 11.47 -5.13
CA ASN A 227 1.78 11.90 -5.11
C ASN A 227 0.84 10.72 -5.40
N SER A 228 1.22 9.81 -6.32
CA SER A 228 0.48 8.56 -6.59
C SER A 228 0.33 7.75 -5.30
N VAL A 229 1.44 7.58 -4.57
CA VAL A 229 1.48 6.83 -3.31
C VAL A 229 0.51 7.43 -2.29
N THR A 230 0.53 8.75 -2.10
CA THR A 230 -0.39 9.44 -1.17
C THR A 230 -1.85 9.26 -1.57
N ILE A 231 -2.16 9.31 -2.87
CA ILE A 231 -3.53 9.16 -3.37
C ILE A 231 -4.01 7.71 -3.28
N CYS A 232 -3.15 6.74 -3.56
CA CYS A 232 -3.44 5.33 -3.32
C CYS A 232 -3.75 5.09 -1.83
N GLN A 233 -2.96 5.65 -0.91
CA GLN A 233 -3.23 5.57 0.53
C GLN A 233 -4.59 6.19 0.86
N LEU A 234 -4.83 7.43 0.42
CA LEU A 234 -6.13 8.09 0.63
C LEU A 234 -7.30 7.27 0.10
N ARG A 235 -7.17 6.68 -1.09
CA ARG A 235 -8.21 5.84 -1.70
C ARG A 235 -8.52 4.60 -0.85
N LEU A 236 -7.50 3.90 -0.38
CA LEU A 236 -7.68 2.73 0.50
C LEU A 236 -8.31 3.13 1.84
N TRP A 237 -7.94 4.29 2.40
CA TRP A 237 -8.58 4.81 3.61
C TRP A 237 -10.05 5.15 3.39
N ILE A 238 -10.40 5.80 2.29
CA ILE A 238 -11.80 6.11 1.98
C ILE A 238 -12.62 4.83 1.81
N GLU A 239 -12.04 3.81 1.17
CA GLU A 239 -12.73 2.52 1.01
C GLU A 239 -12.97 1.80 2.34
N LEU A 240 -12.04 1.91 3.29
CA LEU A 240 -12.21 1.40 4.65
C LEU A 240 -13.22 2.23 5.45
N LEU A 241 -13.20 3.56 5.30
CA LEU A 241 -14.10 4.52 5.98
C LEU A 241 -15.57 4.29 5.66
N LYS A 242 -15.90 3.78 4.47
CA LYS A 242 -17.29 3.39 4.13
C LYS A 242 -17.89 2.38 5.11
N ASN A 243 -17.05 1.58 5.77
CA ASN A 243 -17.48 0.63 6.79
C ASN A 243 -17.12 1.06 8.22
N ALA A 244 -16.72 2.31 8.45
CA ALA A 244 -16.46 2.79 9.80
C ALA A 244 -17.72 2.68 10.68
N TYR A 245 -17.51 2.45 11.97
CA TYR A 245 -18.58 2.25 12.96
C TYR A 245 -18.24 2.97 14.26
N TYR A 246 -19.25 3.22 15.08
CA TYR A 246 -19.09 3.78 16.42
C TYR A 246 -18.76 2.68 17.43
N ARG A 247 -17.69 2.83 18.20
CA ARG A 247 -17.40 1.96 19.34
C ARG A 247 -18.40 2.19 20.48
N GLU A 248 -18.36 1.31 21.48
CA GLU A 248 -19.24 1.38 22.66
C GLU A 248 -19.05 2.67 23.48
N ASP A 249 -17.87 3.29 23.39
CA ASP A 249 -17.55 4.58 24.02
C ASP A 249 -18.09 5.80 23.25
N GLY A 250 -18.82 5.58 22.14
CA GLY A 250 -19.39 6.61 21.29
C GLY A 250 -18.38 7.24 20.32
N ASN A 251 -17.12 6.81 20.31
CA ASN A 251 -16.11 7.30 19.38
C ASN A 251 -16.13 6.50 18.08
N LEU A 252 -15.81 7.14 16.96
CA LEU A 252 -15.63 6.43 15.69
C LEU A 252 -14.39 5.54 15.75
N GLU A 253 -14.47 4.35 15.15
CA GLU A 253 -13.33 3.44 15.05
C GLU A 253 -12.14 4.13 14.37
N THR A 254 -10.95 3.87 14.90
CA THR A 254 -9.72 4.51 14.42
C THR A 254 -9.20 3.84 13.16
N LEU A 255 -8.81 4.64 12.18
CA LEU A 255 -8.21 4.12 10.95
C LEU A 255 -6.77 3.66 11.20
N PRO A 256 -6.36 2.54 10.59
CA PRO A 256 -4.99 2.04 10.71
C PRO A 256 -4.01 2.88 9.89
N ASN A 257 -2.73 2.77 10.26
CA ASN A 257 -1.62 3.30 9.46
C ASN A 257 -1.30 2.35 8.28
N ILE A 258 -1.89 2.63 7.10
CA ILE A 258 -1.77 1.82 5.87
C ILE A 258 -0.51 2.11 5.04
N ASP A 259 0.24 3.15 5.40
CA ASP A 259 1.39 3.67 4.63
C ASP A 259 2.55 2.68 4.57
N ILE A 260 2.57 1.65 5.43
CA ILE A 260 3.60 0.61 5.43
C ILE A 260 3.60 -0.22 4.14
N ASN A 261 2.46 -0.47 3.51
CA ASN A 261 2.41 -1.38 2.36
C ASN A 261 2.52 -0.68 1.00
N ILE A 262 2.24 0.63 0.95
CA ILE A 262 2.33 1.43 -0.27
C ILE A 262 3.58 2.31 -0.22
N LYS A 263 4.52 2.12 -1.14
CA LYS A 263 5.84 2.75 -1.08
C LYS A 263 6.20 3.53 -2.33
N CYS A 264 6.89 4.64 -2.13
CA CYS A 264 7.54 5.36 -3.20
C CYS A 264 8.83 4.62 -3.58
N GLY A 265 8.98 4.27 -4.86
CA GLY A 265 10.14 3.52 -5.33
C GLY A 265 10.09 3.25 -6.84
N ASN A 266 11.24 2.92 -7.40
CA ASN A 266 11.35 2.48 -8.78
C ASN A 266 11.32 0.95 -8.82
N SER A 267 10.19 0.38 -9.27
CA SER A 267 9.99 -1.07 -9.36
C SER A 267 10.85 -1.76 -10.42
N LEU A 268 11.44 -1.02 -11.37
CA LEU A 268 12.36 -1.56 -12.38
C LEU A 268 13.79 -1.74 -11.83
N ILE A 269 14.14 -1.07 -10.74
CA ILE A 269 15.49 -1.10 -10.18
C ILE A 269 15.51 -2.03 -8.97
N SER A 270 15.94 -3.27 -9.19
CA SER A 270 16.25 -4.17 -8.07
C SER A 270 17.65 -3.87 -7.53
N ARG A 271 17.71 -3.31 -6.32
CA ARG A 271 18.99 -3.07 -5.62
C ARG A 271 19.64 -4.37 -5.13
N PHE A 272 18.84 -5.43 -4.97
CA PHE A 272 19.26 -6.72 -4.43
C PHE A 272 18.74 -7.85 -5.33
N ALA A 273 19.39 -9.01 -5.33
CA ALA A 273 18.83 -10.17 -6.02
C ALA A 273 17.58 -10.67 -5.29
N LEU A 274 16.59 -11.21 -6.02
CA LEU A 274 15.31 -11.62 -5.46
C LEU A 274 15.40 -12.90 -4.60
N ASP A 275 16.48 -13.65 -4.75
CA ASP A 275 16.80 -14.91 -4.06
C ASP A 275 17.64 -14.71 -2.78
N VAL A 276 17.90 -13.46 -2.37
CA VAL A 276 18.71 -13.21 -1.18
C VAL A 276 17.98 -13.66 0.09
N ASP A 277 18.65 -14.50 0.88
CA ASP A 277 18.14 -14.94 2.18
C ASP A 277 18.13 -13.81 3.21
N VAL A 278 16.97 -13.21 3.35
CA VAL A 278 16.64 -12.14 4.31
C VAL A 278 16.98 -12.56 5.75
N LYS A 279 16.88 -13.85 6.11
CA LYS A 279 17.14 -14.32 7.48
C LYS A 279 18.60 -14.16 7.87
N GLN A 280 19.53 -14.46 6.96
CA GLN A 280 20.96 -14.33 7.19
C GLN A 280 21.39 -12.86 7.35
N VAL A 281 20.70 -11.96 6.64
CA VAL A 281 20.95 -10.51 6.72
C VAL A 281 20.51 -9.93 8.07
N LEU A 282 19.40 -10.42 8.63
CA LEU A 282 18.82 -9.96 9.89
C LEU A 282 19.57 -10.49 11.13
N GLN A 283 20.01 -11.74 11.11
CA GLN A 283 20.76 -12.36 12.23
C GLN A 283 22.01 -11.58 12.63
N LYS A 284 22.70 -10.94 11.69
CA LYS A 284 23.91 -10.13 11.94
C LYS A 284 23.66 -8.88 12.80
N GLN A 285 22.42 -8.41 12.91
CA GLN A 285 22.06 -7.20 13.66
C GLN A 285 21.31 -7.49 14.97
N LYS A 286 21.17 -8.76 15.37
CA LYS A 286 20.34 -9.20 16.51
C LYS A 286 18.86 -8.82 16.42
N PHE A 287 18.36 -8.43 15.25
CA PHE A 287 16.94 -8.20 15.04
C PHE A 287 16.28 -9.44 14.46
N SER A 288 15.13 -9.83 15.00
CA SER A 288 14.34 -10.94 14.46
C SER A 288 13.27 -10.44 13.48
N ILE A 289 12.84 -11.30 12.56
CA ILE A 289 11.68 -11.02 11.69
C ILE A 289 10.42 -10.79 12.54
N GLU A 290 10.34 -11.45 13.69
CA GLU A 290 9.22 -11.35 14.62
C GLU A 290 9.18 -9.98 15.32
N GLU A 291 10.32 -9.45 15.74
CA GLU A 291 10.43 -8.07 16.25
C GLU A 291 10.01 -7.05 15.20
N TYR A 292 10.42 -7.23 13.94
CA TYR A 292 9.97 -6.35 12.85
C TYR A 292 8.45 -6.43 12.65
N ARG A 293 7.89 -7.64 12.62
CA ARG A 293 6.44 -7.86 12.48
C ARG A 293 5.68 -7.22 13.63
N ASN A 294 6.16 -7.38 14.86
CA ASN A 294 5.56 -6.78 16.05
C ASN A 294 5.64 -5.26 16.00
N ALA A 295 6.79 -4.68 15.62
CA ALA A 295 6.93 -3.23 15.47
C ALA A 295 5.96 -2.67 14.40
N VAL A 296 5.81 -3.37 13.28
CA VAL A 296 4.85 -3.02 12.22
C VAL A 296 3.41 -3.12 12.73
N GLN A 297 3.07 -4.16 13.48
CA GLN A 297 1.72 -4.34 14.04
C GLN A 297 1.39 -3.24 15.06
N THR A 298 2.32 -2.92 15.95
CA THR A 298 2.18 -1.82 16.92
C THR A 298 2.06 -0.48 16.22
N TYR A 299 2.81 -0.25 15.15
CA TYR A 299 2.68 0.96 14.34
C TYR A 299 1.30 1.09 13.71
N ARG A 300 0.76 0.02 13.12
CA ARG A 300 -0.53 0.04 12.45
C ARG A 300 -1.67 0.45 13.37
N ASN A 301 -1.63 -0.03 14.61
CA ASN A 301 -2.64 0.20 15.64
C ASN A 301 -2.27 1.29 16.65
N ALA A 302 -1.26 2.12 16.36
CA ALA A 302 -0.83 3.14 17.30
C ALA A 302 -1.94 4.20 17.53
N GLU A 303 -2.40 4.33 18.78
CA GLU A 303 -3.49 5.24 19.17
C GLU A 303 -3.01 6.68 19.38
N ASN A 304 -1.70 6.87 19.61
CA ASN A 304 -1.12 8.17 19.87
C ASN A 304 0.14 8.45 19.03
N LYS A 305 0.46 9.74 18.89
CA LYS A 305 1.57 10.22 18.04
C LYS A 305 2.94 9.79 18.56
N GLU A 306 3.10 9.60 19.86
CA GLU A 306 4.37 9.24 20.49
C GLU A 306 4.73 7.79 20.15
N GLN A 307 3.82 6.85 20.44
CA GLN A 307 3.94 5.44 20.08
C GLN A 307 4.17 5.26 18.57
N LYS A 308 3.44 6.03 17.75
CA LYS A 308 3.63 6.05 16.29
C LYS A 308 5.08 6.41 15.93
N ARG A 309 5.60 7.51 16.49
CA ARG A 309 6.96 8.00 16.21
C ARG A 309 8.06 7.06 16.71
N GLU A 310 7.85 6.43 17.86
CA GLU A 310 8.75 5.41 18.40
C GLU A 310 8.86 4.21 17.46
N MET A 311 7.72 3.68 17.01
CA MET A 311 7.68 2.55 16.09
C MET A 311 8.23 2.92 14.71
N GLU A 312 7.98 4.14 14.19
CA GLU A 312 8.61 4.63 12.96
C GLU A 312 10.14 4.62 13.06
N THR A 313 10.66 5.09 14.19
CA THR A 313 12.10 5.13 14.44
C THR A 313 12.68 3.72 14.51
N LEU A 314 11.99 2.79 15.18
CA LEU A 314 12.39 1.39 15.27
C LEU A 314 12.38 0.71 13.89
N ILE A 315 11.30 0.87 13.13
CA ILE A 315 11.16 0.33 11.77
C ILE A 315 12.25 0.89 10.85
N ALA A 316 12.52 2.20 10.93
CA ALA A 316 13.58 2.84 10.15
C ALA A 316 14.97 2.29 10.51
N LYS A 317 15.25 2.09 11.81
CA LYS A 317 16.50 1.49 12.28
C LYS A 317 16.69 0.06 11.76
N ILE A 318 15.65 -0.77 11.82
CA ILE A 318 15.68 -2.15 11.30
C ILE A 318 15.94 -2.13 9.79
N LYS A 319 15.23 -1.28 9.03
CA LYS A 319 15.40 -1.15 7.57
C LYS A 319 16.78 -0.65 7.17
N ALA A 320 17.34 0.28 7.93
CA ALA A 320 18.70 0.79 7.71
C ALA A 320 19.74 -0.32 7.93
N GLY A 321 19.61 -1.08 9.02
CA GLY A 321 20.47 -2.23 9.31
C GLY A 321 20.40 -3.30 8.21
N PHE A 322 19.19 -3.58 7.71
CA PHE A 322 18.96 -4.51 6.60
C PHE A 322 19.65 -4.06 5.31
N SER A 323 19.47 -2.79 4.93
CA SER A 323 20.06 -2.23 3.71
C SER A 323 21.58 -2.21 3.77
N ALA A 324 22.18 -1.90 4.92
CA ALA A 324 23.63 -1.88 5.09
C ALA A 324 24.25 -3.27 4.88
N ASN A 325 23.65 -4.32 5.44
CA ASN A 325 24.15 -5.69 5.33
C ASN A 325 24.02 -6.25 3.92
N LEU A 326 22.93 -5.95 3.22
CA LEU A 326 22.75 -6.34 1.82
C LEU A 326 23.76 -5.66 0.88
N LEU A 327 24.15 -4.41 1.16
CA LEU A 327 25.16 -3.70 0.39
C LEU A 327 26.58 -4.27 0.60
N ILE A 328 26.85 -4.92 1.73
CA ILE A 328 28.12 -5.62 1.99
C ILE A 328 28.20 -6.92 1.17
N SER A 329 27.06 -7.55 0.89
CA SER A 329 26.98 -8.77 0.08
C SER A 329 26.76 -8.54 -1.42
N ASP A 330 26.61 -7.30 -1.88
CA ASP A 330 26.43 -6.99 -3.32
C ASP A 330 27.71 -7.36 -4.09
N PRO A 331 27.66 -8.36 -4.99
CA PRO A 331 28.84 -8.81 -5.74
C PRO A 331 29.50 -7.70 -6.55
N LYS A 332 28.71 -6.73 -7.06
CA LYS A 332 29.24 -5.61 -7.86
C LYS A 332 29.99 -4.61 -6.97
N LYS A 333 29.49 -4.31 -5.77
CA LYS A 333 30.21 -3.46 -4.80
C LYS A 333 31.43 -4.17 -4.21
N VAL A 334 31.33 -5.45 -3.90
CA VAL A 334 32.49 -6.25 -3.47
C VAL A 334 33.57 -6.23 -4.55
N LYS A 335 33.19 -6.43 -5.81
CA LYS A 335 34.11 -6.35 -6.95
C LYS A 335 34.68 -4.95 -7.14
N LEU A 336 33.86 -3.90 -7.03
CA LEU A 336 34.32 -2.50 -7.08
C LEU A 336 35.33 -2.20 -5.97
N TYR A 337 35.04 -2.64 -4.74
CA TYR A 337 35.94 -2.49 -3.60
C TYR A 337 37.26 -3.25 -3.81
N GLN A 338 37.19 -4.48 -4.30
CA GLN A 338 38.38 -5.28 -4.64
C GLN A 338 39.22 -4.60 -5.72
N ILE A 339 38.60 -4.12 -6.80
CA ILE A 339 39.29 -3.39 -7.88
C ILE A 339 39.92 -2.10 -7.35
N SER A 340 39.17 -1.32 -6.55
CA SER A 340 39.69 -0.09 -5.92
C SER A 340 40.89 -0.39 -5.03
N LYS A 341 40.83 -1.46 -4.23
CA LYS A 341 41.93 -1.89 -3.36
C LYS A 341 43.15 -2.30 -4.17
N SER A 342 42.97 -3.11 -5.23
CA SER A 342 44.06 -3.48 -6.14
C SER A 342 44.67 -2.25 -6.82
N MET A 343 43.85 -1.26 -7.21
CA MET A 343 44.33 -0.01 -7.78
C MET A 343 45.17 0.80 -6.78
N THR A 344 44.74 0.92 -5.52
CA THR A 344 45.53 1.57 -4.46
C THR A 344 46.82 0.82 -4.16
N ASP A 345 46.81 -0.52 -4.13
CA ASP A 345 48.00 -1.33 -3.91
C ASP A 345 49.02 -1.18 -5.05
N ILE A 346 48.55 -1.16 -6.30
CA ILE A 346 49.40 -0.89 -7.47
C ILE A 346 49.96 0.53 -7.40
N HIS A 347 49.15 1.52 -7.04
CA HIS A 347 49.60 2.90 -6.90
C HIS A 347 50.66 3.03 -5.80
N ALA A 348 50.46 2.40 -4.64
CA ALA A 348 51.44 2.36 -3.56
C ALA A 348 52.76 1.70 -4.00
N ARG A 349 52.69 0.59 -4.76
CA ARG A 349 53.88 -0.07 -5.34
C ARG A 349 54.59 0.79 -6.39
N MET A 350 53.86 1.57 -7.18
CA MET A 350 54.46 2.51 -8.15
C MET A 350 55.15 3.70 -7.47
N LEU A 351 54.58 4.18 -6.35
CA LEU A 351 55.17 5.26 -5.54
C LEU A 351 56.37 4.79 -4.72
N ALA A 352 56.38 3.52 -4.31
CA ALA A 352 57.55 2.83 -3.76
C ALA A 352 58.57 2.54 -4.87
N LYS A 353 59.19 3.58 -5.43
CA LYS A 353 60.35 3.39 -6.32
C LYS A 353 61.46 2.68 -5.53
N PRO A 354 62.17 1.70 -6.11
CA PRO A 354 63.37 1.16 -5.49
C PRO A 354 64.39 2.29 -5.33
N ALA A 355 64.88 2.50 -4.11
CA ALA A 355 65.99 3.40 -3.87
C ALA A 355 67.24 2.82 -4.55
N PHE A 356 67.64 3.39 -5.69
CA PHE A 356 68.92 3.07 -6.29
C PHE A 356 70.01 3.84 -5.52
N VAL A 357 70.82 3.13 -4.75
CA VAL A 357 72.00 3.69 -4.09
C VAL A 357 73.17 3.58 -5.07
N VAL A 358 73.66 4.72 -5.55
CA VAL A 358 74.89 4.76 -6.37
C VAL A 358 76.08 4.52 -5.43
N THR A 359 76.67 3.33 -5.47
CA THR A 359 77.74 2.92 -4.55
C THR A 359 79.15 3.26 -5.04
N ARG A 360 79.35 3.71 -6.29
CA ARG A 360 80.66 4.15 -6.78
C ARG A 360 80.58 5.08 -7.99
N ILE A 361 81.25 6.23 -7.92
CA ILE A 361 81.48 7.14 -9.06
C ILE A 361 82.99 7.29 -9.26
N LYS A 362 83.50 7.02 -10.46
CA LYS A 362 84.88 7.38 -10.88
C LYS A 362 84.83 8.28 -12.11
N LYS A 363 85.92 9.05 -12.32
CA LYS A 363 86.04 10.25 -13.17
C LYS A 363 85.57 10.14 -14.64
N ASN A 364 85.28 8.95 -15.18
CA ASN A 364 84.86 8.75 -16.57
C ASN A 364 83.49 8.03 -16.74
N GLY A 365 82.62 8.03 -15.72
CA GLY A 365 81.23 7.55 -15.84
C GLY A 365 80.86 6.35 -14.95
N ILE A 366 79.55 6.10 -14.82
CA ILE A 366 78.94 5.11 -13.91
C ILE A 366 79.18 3.68 -14.46
N THR A 367 79.82 2.81 -13.68
CA THR A 367 80.12 1.42 -14.09
C THR A 367 79.23 0.35 -13.45
N SER A 368 78.49 0.64 -12.37
CA SER A 368 77.48 -0.29 -11.86
C SER A 368 76.34 0.41 -11.13
N ILE A 369 75.11 -0.07 -11.40
CA ILE A 369 73.90 0.26 -10.65
C ILE A 369 73.39 -1.06 -10.07
N THR A 370 73.41 -1.21 -8.76
CA THR A 370 72.79 -2.34 -8.08
C THR A 370 71.41 -1.94 -7.54
N ARG A 371 70.42 -2.82 -7.71
CA ARG A 371 69.13 -2.70 -7.01
C ARG A 371 69.40 -2.85 -5.51
N GLY A 372 69.14 -1.81 -4.73
CA GLY A 372 69.04 -1.97 -3.29
C GLY A 372 67.79 -2.79 -2.97
N THR A 373 67.97 -3.93 -2.29
CA THR A 373 66.89 -4.55 -1.52
C THR A 373 66.70 -3.74 -0.25
N LEU A 374 65.45 -3.35 0.04
CA LEU A 374 65.05 -2.83 1.34
C LEU A 374 65.22 -3.89 2.42
#